data_AF-A0A7S0UA49-F1
#
_entry.id   AF-A0A7S0UA49-F1
#
_cell.length_a   1.000
_cell.length_b   1.000
_cell.length_c   1.000
_cell.angle_alpha   90.00
_cell.angle_beta   90.00
_cell.angle_gamma   90.00
#
_symmetry.space_group_name_H-M   'P 1'
#
loop_
_entity.id
_entity.type
_entity.pdbx_description
1 polymer ?
#
loop_
_entity_poly.entity_id
_entity_poly.type
_entity_poly.pdbx_seq_one_letter_code
_entity_poly.pdbx_strand_id
1 'polypeptide(L)'
;GDKMNGGGAEAIEDSPESRERWKALGMALQNRYQSSAEAFVAFGGRAGYVLKSLDIHKALRDLAAKARSARPAVVIDVHGLMSDIESRYDGGMTFTQFVEKVAWHQQDEPSASGERSGLSTL
;
A
#
# COMPACT_ATOMS: atom_id res chain seq x y z
N GLY A 1 -33.47 -12.09 -21.34
CA GLY A 1 -33.94 -10.71 -21.60
C GLY A 1 -33.19 -9.82 -20.65
N ASP A 2 -32.35 -8.98 -21.22
CA ASP A 2 -31.39 -8.05 -20.61
C ASP A 2 -32.05 -6.92 -19.79
N LYS A 3 -31.36 -6.46 -18.72
CA LYS A 3 -31.19 -5.05 -18.24
C LYS A 3 -30.80 -5.00 -16.74
N MET A 4 -29.52 -4.83 -16.40
CA MET A 4 -28.79 -3.55 -16.23
C MET A 4 -29.18 -2.75 -14.98
N ASN A 5 -28.32 -2.79 -13.95
CA ASN A 5 -27.87 -1.63 -13.18
C ASN A 5 -26.57 -1.98 -12.44
N GLY A 6 -25.47 -1.98 -13.19
CA GLY A 6 -24.12 -1.99 -12.65
C GLY A 6 -23.78 -0.58 -12.16
N GLY A 7 -23.54 -0.46 -10.85
CA GLY A 7 -23.25 0.82 -10.21
C GLY A 7 -22.67 0.68 -8.80
N GLY A 8 -22.14 -0.49 -8.45
CA GLY A 8 -21.24 -0.64 -7.32
C GLY A 8 -19.84 -0.65 -7.90
N ALA A 9 -18.98 0.28 -7.45
CA ALA A 9 -17.55 0.17 -7.67
C ALA A 9 -17.16 -1.28 -7.43
N GLU A 10 -16.75 -1.98 -8.50
CA GLU A 10 -16.35 -3.38 -8.44
C GLU A 10 -15.24 -3.43 -7.40
N ALA A 11 -15.61 -3.89 -6.20
CA ALA A 11 -14.68 -4.17 -5.12
C ALA A 11 -13.68 -5.12 -5.75
N ILE A 12 -12.48 -4.60 -6.03
CA ILE A 12 -11.46 -5.42 -6.66
C ILE A 12 -11.35 -6.68 -5.82
N GLU A 13 -11.27 -7.81 -6.50
CA GLU A 13 -10.92 -9.08 -5.90
C GLU A 13 -9.72 -8.84 -4.98
N ASP A 14 -10.00 -8.76 -3.69
CA ASP A 14 -9.08 -8.39 -2.63
C ASP A 14 -8.25 -9.63 -2.32
N SER A 15 -7.49 -10.05 -3.33
CA SER A 15 -6.81 -11.31 -3.30
C SER A 15 -5.74 -11.25 -2.22
N PRO A 16 -5.52 -12.36 -1.49
CA PRO A 16 -4.46 -12.44 -0.48
C PRO A 16 -3.12 -11.95 -1.01
N GLU A 17 -2.80 -12.26 -2.27
CA GLU A 17 -1.58 -11.84 -2.93
C GLU A 17 -1.49 -10.31 -3.12
N SER A 18 -2.57 -9.65 -3.58
CA SER A 18 -2.57 -8.18 -3.71
C SER A 18 -2.36 -7.54 -2.34
N ARG A 19 -3.06 -8.04 -1.31
CA ARG A 19 -2.89 -7.55 0.07
C ARG A 19 -1.45 -7.70 0.56
N GLU A 20 -0.81 -8.85 0.36
CA GLU A 20 0.59 -9.07 0.75
C GLU A 20 1.56 -8.12 0.05
N ARG A 21 1.35 -7.83 -1.25
CA ARG A 21 2.17 -6.86 -2.00
C ARG A 21 2.03 -5.45 -1.44
N TRP A 22 0.80 -4.99 -1.20
CA TRP A 22 0.53 -3.68 -0.62
C TRP A 22 1.01 -3.58 0.82
N LYS A 23 0.97 -4.67 1.59
CA LYS A 23 1.52 -4.79 2.94
C LYS A 23 3.04 -4.60 2.93
N ALA A 24 3.75 -5.32 2.07
CA ALA A 24 5.21 -5.19 1.91
C ALA A 24 5.61 -3.77 1.48
N LEU A 25 4.86 -3.15 0.57
CA LEU A 25 5.06 -1.75 0.20
C LEU A 25 4.88 -0.82 1.42
N GLY A 26 3.79 -0.97 2.18
CA GLY A 26 3.52 -0.19 3.39
C GLY A 26 4.65 -0.27 4.40
N MET A 27 5.16 -1.48 4.69
CA MET A 27 6.33 -1.68 5.56
C MET A 27 7.59 -0.96 5.04
N ALA A 28 7.90 -1.12 3.75
CA ALA A 28 9.06 -0.49 3.15
C ALA A 28 8.99 1.04 3.20
N LEU A 29 7.79 1.61 3.05
CA LEU A 29 7.56 3.05 3.16
C LEU A 29 7.71 3.53 4.60
N GLN A 30 7.13 2.82 5.59
CA GLN A 30 7.24 3.17 7.01
C GLN A 30 8.69 3.12 7.52
N ASN A 31 9.49 2.18 7.02
CA ASN A 31 10.90 2.09 7.39
C ASN A 31 11.74 3.25 6.82
N ARG A 32 11.23 3.97 5.82
CA ARG A 32 12.00 4.94 5.04
C ARG A 32 11.53 6.39 5.21
N TYR A 33 10.24 6.61 5.38
CA TYR A 33 9.61 7.92 5.39
C TYR A 33 8.84 8.12 6.71
N GLN A 34 8.77 9.36 7.20
CA GLN A 34 8.08 9.65 8.45
C GLN A 34 6.55 9.62 8.31
N SER A 35 6.02 9.75 7.09
CA SER A 35 4.59 9.78 6.82
C SER A 35 4.26 9.34 5.39
N SER A 36 2.99 8.93 5.17
CA SER A 36 2.48 8.62 3.82
C SER A 36 2.51 9.83 2.89
N ALA A 37 2.42 11.06 3.43
CA ALA A 37 2.57 12.29 2.65
C ALA A 37 4.00 12.47 2.12
N GLU A 38 5.00 12.23 2.97
CA GLU A 38 6.40 12.26 2.56
C GLU A 38 6.71 11.19 1.51
N ALA A 39 6.21 9.96 1.72
CA ALA A 39 6.30 8.88 0.74
C ALA A 39 5.67 9.26 -0.60
N PHE A 40 4.45 9.82 -0.60
CA PHE A 40 3.75 10.26 -1.80
C PHE A 40 4.56 11.31 -2.57
N VAL A 41 5.13 12.30 -1.86
CA VAL A 41 5.98 13.34 -2.47
C VAL A 41 7.27 12.74 -3.04
N ALA A 42 7.88 11.77 -2.34
CA ALA A 42 9.07 11.07 -2.80
C ALA A 42 8.82 10.23 -4.06
N PHE A 43 7.59 9.73 -4.24
CA PHE A 43 7.16 9.04 -5.46
C PHE A 43 6.91 10.00 -6.64
N GLY A 44 7.03 11.31 -6.43
CA GLY A 44 6.78 12.35 -7.44
C GLY A 44 5.41 13.04 -7.28
N GLY A 45 4.66 12.70 -6.24
CA GLY A 45 3.35 13.28 -5.97
C GLY A 45 3.43 14.74 -5.57
N ARG A 46 2.35 15.49 -5.84
CA ARG A 46 2.15 16.88 -5.44
C ARG A 46 0.71 17.08 -4.98
N ALA A 47 0.48 18.02 -4.05
CA ALA A 47 -0.86 18.34 -3.58
C ALA A 47 -1.76 18.74 -4.77
N GLY A 48 -2.88 18.05 -4.94
CA GLY A 48 -3.82 18.26 -6.05
C GLY A 48 -3.47 17.58 -7.38
N TYR A 49 -2.39 16.78 -7.44
CA TYR A 49 -1.99 16.06 -8.65
C TYR A 49 -2.10 14.54 -8.49
N VAL A 50 -2.33 13.87 -9.63
CA VAL A 50 -2.29 12.41 -9.76
C VAL A 50 -0.84 11.95 -9.91
N LEU A 51 -0.45 10.95 -9.12
CA LEU A 51 0.81 10.25 -9.21
C LEU A 51 0.78 9.32 -10.43
N LYS A 52 1.48 9.66 -11.50
CA LYS A 52 1.39 8.92 -12.77
C LYS A 52 2.04 7.54 -12.67
N SER A 53 1.50 6.55 -13.38
CA SER A 53 2.01 5.17 -13.38
C SER A 53 3.51 5.06 -13.68
N LEU A 54 4.04 5.89 -14.59
CA LEU A 54 5.47 5.91 -14.91
C LEU A 54 6.33 6.36 -13.72
N ASP A 55 5.88 7.36 -12.98
CA ASP A 55 6.60 7.88 -11.81
C ASP A 55 6.52 6.88 -10.65
N ILE A 56 5.35 6.24 -10.47
CA ILE A 56 5.17 5.15 -9.52
C ILE A 56 6.14 4.00 -9.82
N HIS A 57 6.21 3.56 -11.08
CA HIS A 57 7.12 2.47 -11.46
C HIS A 57 8.58 2.80 -11.15
N LYS A 58 9.04 4.01 -11.48
CA LYS A 58 10.40 4.45 -11.18
C LYS A 58 10.67 4.47 -9.67
N ALA A 59 9.73 5.03 -8.90
CA ALA A 59 9.84 5.11 -7.45
C ALA A 59 9.84 3.73 -6.78
N LEU A 60 8.98 2.81 -7.23
CA LEU A 60 8.94 1.43 -6.75
C LEU A 60 10.25 0.70 -7.01
N ARG A 61 10.86 0.87 -8.20
CA ARG A 61 12.16 0.25 -8.51
C ARG A 61 13.28 0.78 -7.62
N ASP A 62 13.33 2.09 -7.41
CA ASP A 62 14.31 2.72 -6.51
C ASP A 62 14.12 2.23 -5.06
N LEU A 63 12.87 2.21 -4.60
CA LEU A 63 12.54 1.72 -3.26
C LEU A 63 12.91 0.23 -3.10
N ALA A 64 12.58 -0.62 -4.07
CA ALA A 64 12.90 -2.05 -4.05
C ALA A 64 14.41 -2.29 -4.01
N ALA A 65 15.19 -1.53 -4.80
CA ALA A 65 16.65 -1.63 -4.78
C ALA A 65 17.22 -1.28 -3.39
N LYS A 66 16.66 -0.28 -2.72
CA LYS A 66 17.12 0.17 -1.40
C LYS A 66 16.61 -0.71 -0.26
N ALA A 67 15.39 -1.26 -0.36
CA ALA A 67 14.79 -2.15 0.62
C ALA A 67 15.53 -3.49 0.73
N ARG A 68 16.14 -3.97 -0.36
CA ARG A 68 16.99 -5.19 -0.35
C ARG A 68 18.21 -5.08 0.57
N SER A 69 18.74 -3.89 0.75
CA SER A 69 19.91 -3.62 1.60
C SER A 69 19.53 -3.19 3.02
N ALA A 70 18.24 -3.01 3.30
CA ALA A 70 17.73 -2.63 4.62
C ALA A 70 17.61 -3.85 5.56
N ARG A 71 17.55 -3.59 6.87
CA ARG A 71 17.30 -4.61 7.90
C ARG A 71 16.05 -4.22 8.70
N PRO A 72 14.97 -5.03 8.70
CA PRO A 72 14.80 -6.27 7.91
C PRO A 72 14.69 -6.00 6.41
N ALA A 73 15.13 -6.97 5.61
CA ALA A 73 15.00 -6.89 4.15
C ALA A 73 13.53 -7.09 3.78
N VAL A 74 12.96 -6.15 3.03
CA VAL A 74 11.57 -6.22 2.54
C VAL A 74 11.62 -6.46 1.03
N VAL A 75 10.91 -7.49 0.57
CA VAL A 75 10.78 -7.80 -0.86
C VAL A 75 9.58 -7.05 -1.42
N ILE A 76 9.83 -6.17 -2.39
CA ILE A 76 8.79 -5.39 -3.05
C ILE A 76 8.56 -5.98 -4.45
N ASP A 77 7.36 -6.51 -4.67
CA ASP A 77 6.92 -6.97 -5.99
C ASP A 77 6.46 -5.79 -6.86
N VAL A 78 7.42 -5.19 -7.56
CA VAL A 78 7.17 -4.05 -8.44
C VAL A 78 6.18 -4.40 -9.56
N HIS A 79 6.27 -5.61 -10.13
CA HIS A 79 5.43 -5.99 -11.27
C HIS A 79 3.99 -6.21 -10.83
N GLY A 80 3.76 -6.93 -9.74
CA GLY A 80 2.42 -7.12 -9.20
C GLY A 80 1.79 -5.81 -8.73
N LEU A 81 2.57 -4.91 -8.09
CA LEU A 81 2.08 -3.58 -7.71
C LEU A 81 1.70 -2.73 -8.94
N MET A 82 2.51 -2.75 -10.01
CA MET A 82 2.15 -2.03 -11.24
C MET A 82 0.90 -2.60 -11.90
N SER A 83 0.76 -3.92 -11.96
CA SER A 83 -0.45 -4.58 -12.48
C SER A 83 -1.69 -4.21 -11.65
N ASP A 84 -1.57 -4.16 -10.32
CA ASP A 84 -2.65 -3.72 -9.44
C ASP A 84 -2.99 -2.25 -9.69
N ILE A 85 -1.99 -1.41 -9.95
CA ILE A 85 -2.22 0.02 -10.18
C ILE A 85 -2.90 0.26 -11.52
N GLU A 86 -2.37 -0.35 -12.59
CA GLU A 86 -2.87 -0.17 -13.96
C GLU A 86 -4.27 -0.74 -14.15
N SER A 87 -4.64 -1.78 -13.39
CA SER A 87 -6.00 -2.33 -13.41
C SER A 87 -7.04 -1.48 -12.66
N ARG A 88 -6.61 -0.63 -11.72
CA ARG A 88 -7.50 0.07 -10.77
C ARG A 88 -7.54 1.58 -10.94
N TYR A 89 -6.43 2.15 -11.42
CA TYR A 89 -6.21 3.58 -11.42
C TYR A 89 -5.75 3.98 -12.82
N ASP A 90 -6.68 4.48 -13.61
CA ASP A 90 -6.54 4.86 -15.02
C ASP A 90 -5.41 5.89 -15.21
N GLY A 91 -4.18 5.41 -15.36
CA GLY A 91 -2.99 6.24 -15.57
C GLY A 91 -2.32 6.81 -14.31
N GLY A 92 -2.81 6.50 -13.10
CA GLY A 92 -2.13 6.91 -11.87
C GLY A 92 -3.01 7.06 -10.63
N MET A 93 -2.37 7.31 -9.49
CA MET A 93 -3.01 7.27 -8.16
C MET A 93 -3.11 8.65 -7.51
N THR A 94 -4.26 8.98 -6.95
CA THR A 94 -4.41 10.19 -6.11
C THR A 94 -3.75 9.99 -4.74
N PHE A 95 -3.51 11.09 -4.02
CA PHE A 95 -3.00 11.04 -2.65
C PHE A 95 -3.89 10.18 -1.73
N THR A 96 -5.21 10.36 -1.78
CA THR A 96 -6.15 9.61 -0.95
C THR A 96 -6.08 8.10 -1.22
N GLN A 97 -6.06 7.71 -2.49
CA GLN A 97 -5.93 6.29 -2.88
C GLN A 97 -4.59 5.69 -2.45
N PHE A 98 -3.51 6.47 -2.56
CA PHE A 98 -2.18 6.05 -2.10
C PHE A 98 -2.18 5.78 -0.60
N VAL A 99 -2.68 6.73 0.20
CA VAL A 99 -2.74 6.60 1.65
C VAL A 99 -3.59 5.41 2.07
N GLU A 100 -4.76 5.23 1.45
CA GLU A 100 -5.67 4.11 1.75
C GLU A 100 -4.99 2.75 1.53
N LYS A 101 -4.31 2.57 0.40
CA LYS A 101 -3.67 1.29 0.07
C LYS A 101 -2.43 0.99 0.90
N VAL A 102 -1.60 1.98 1.21
CA VAL A 102 -0.41 1.75 2.06
C VAL A 102 -0.78 1.56 3.53
N ALA A 103 -1.98 2.00 3.95
CA ALA A 103 -2.51 1.77 5.29
C ALA A 103 -2.97 0.33 5.54
N TRP A 104 -3.14 -0.49 4.49
CA TRP A 104 -3.48 -1.92 4.64
C TRP A 104 -2.48 -2.70 5.51
N HIS A 105 -1.20 -2.30 5.53
CA HIS A 105 -0.23 -2.90 6.46
C HIS A 105 -0.63 -2.72 7.94
N GLN A 106 -1.34 -1.63 8.28
CA GLN A 106 -1.72 -1.31 9.65
C GLN A 106 -3.04 -1.95 10.08
N GLN A 107 -3.84 -2.48 9.15
CA GLN A 107 -5.17 -3.06 9.44
C GLN A 107 -5.12 -4.54 9.84
N ASP A 108 -3.96 -5.19 9.68
CA ASP A 108 -3.78 -6.63 9.93
C ASP A 108 -3.08 -6.93 11.26
N GLU A 109 -2.62 -5.90 11.98
CA GLU A 109 -2.18 -6.04 13.36
C GLU A 109 -3.42 -6.00 14.27
N PRO A 110 -3.84 -7.12 14.91
CA PRO A 110 -4.76 -7.00 16.02
C PRO A 110 -4.08 -6.08 17.03
N SER A 111 -4.79 -5.03 17.45
CA SER A 111 -4.40 -4.21 18.59
C SER A 111 -3.89 -5.12 19.70
N ALA A 112 -2.58 -5.26 19.84
CA ALA A 112 -1.95 -5.90 20.99
C ALA A 112 -2.05 -4.91 22.15
N SER A 113 -3.29 -4.58 22.52
CA SER A 113 -3.66 -3.77 23.65
C SER A 113 -4.30 -4.70 24.68
N GLY A 114 -3.44 -5.25 25.54
CA GLY A 114 -3.77 -5.31 26.96
C GLY A 114 -4.53 -6.53 27.47
N GLU A 115 -3.94 -7.72 27.40
CA GLU A 115 -4.13 -8.74 28.45
C GLU A 115 -2.85 -8.85 29.29
N ARG A 116 -2.54 -7.76 30.00
CA ARG A 116 -1.88 -7.84 31.30
C ARG A 116 -2.92 -7.46 32.34
N SER A 117 -3.68 -8.44 32.82
CA SER A 117 -4.42 -8.31 34.06
C SER A 117 -4.37 -9.62 34.81
N GLY A 118 -3.60 -9.59 35.90
CA GLY A 118 -3.90 -10.36 37.10
C GLY A 118 -3.51 -11.83 37.10
N LEU A 119 -2.20 -12.08 37.15
CA LEU A 119 -1.71 -13.20 37.97
C LEU A 119 -2.02 -12.86 39.44
N SER A 120 -3.22 -13.18 39.91
CA SER A 120 -3.50 -13.24 41.35
C SER A 120 -3.23 -14.65 41.84
N THR A 121 -1.98 -14.87 42.19
CA THR A 121 -1.57 -15.95 43.09
C THR A 121 -1.84 -15.51 44.52
N LEU A 122 -2.36 -16.45 45.32
CA LEU A 122 -2.70 -16.44 46.76
C LEU A 122 -4.16 -16.12 47.10
#